data_AF-A0A6G1BLP6-F1
#
_entry.id   AF-A0A6G1BLP6-F1
#
_cell.length_a   1.000
_cell.length_b   1.000
_cell.length_c   1.000
_cell.angle_alpha   90.00
_cell.angle_beta   90.00
_cell.angle_gamma   90.00
#
_symmetry.space_group_name_H-M   'P 1'
#
loop_
_entity.id
_entity.type
_entity.pdbx_description
1 polymer ?
#
loop_
_entity_poly.entity_id
_entity_poly.type
_entity_poly.pdbx_seq_one_letter_code
_entity_poly.pdbx_strand_id
1 'polypeptide(L)'
;MKRPTQRDGGGRRRNEQRLGGGLSLAAFANAKSRNTGYNPALIKKQKEFYKNAKLISKYKRLKKQQNQSSNPPQFPIPKEGGDDANDAPKLHSKKKRIAPSLKEEYEKKRAEDEKAKKEREAIIQAKREEREKSEARRKDLREKMFKKTRSGQPVMKYRIQHLLETALESSNK
;
A
#
# COMPACT_ATOMS: atom_id res chain seq x y z
N MET A 1 26.02 56.28 -3.05
CA MET A 1 25.60 54.97 -2.48
C MET A 1 24.08 54.91 -2.34
N LYS A 2 23.39 54.09 -3.15
CA LYS A 2 22.27 53.17 -2.83
C LYS A 2 21.46 52.87 -4.11
N ARG A 3 21.10 51.59 -4.23
CA ARG A 3 20.76 50.80 -5.44
C ARG A 3 19.32 51.02 -5.93
N PRO A 4 19.02 50.84 -7.23
CA PRO A 4 17.65 50.62 -7.69
C PRO A 4 17.24 49.15 -7.47
N THR A 5 16.03 48.96 -6.95
CA THR A 5 15.38 47.65 -6.78
C THR A 5 14.63 47.27 -8.05
N GLN A 6 15.03 46.20 -8.74
CA GLN A 6 14.20 45.52 -9.73
C GLN A 6 13.08 44.76 -8.99
N ARG A 7 11.82 45.08 -9.32
CA ARG A 7 10.67 44.20 -9.07
C ARG A 7 10.28 43.58 -10.40
N ASP A 8 10.75 42.36 -10.63
CA ASP A 8 10.31 41.58 -11.78
C ASP A 8 9.04 40.80 -11.42
N GLY A 9 7.91 41.29 -11.92
CA GLY A 9 6.61 40.66 -11.84
C GLY A 9 6.49 39.50 -12.81
N GLY A 10 6.93 38.31 -12.40
CA GLY A 10 6.77 37.06 -13.15
C GLY A 10 5.44 36.35 -12.86
N GLY A 11 4.31 36.95 -13.22
CA GLY A 11 3.00 36.30 -13.14
C GLY A 11 2.88 35.15 -14.15
N ARG A 12 3.13 33.91 -13.73
CA ARG A 12 2.91 32.72 -14.58
C ARG A 12 1.41 32.51 -14.82
N ARG A 13 0.92 32.98 -15.97
CA ARG A 13 -0.36 32.58 -16.54
C ARG A 13 -0.36 31.06 -16.70
N ARG A 14 -1.24 30.37 -15.97
CA ARG A 14 -1.55 28.96 -16.20
C ARG A 14 -3.01 28.88 -16.56
N ASN A 15 -3.28 28.84 -17.85
CA ASN A 15 -4.39 28.09 -18.42
C ASN A 15 -4.27 28.17 -19.93
N GLU A 16 -4.00 27.03 -20.55
CA GLU A 16 -4.61 26.56 -21.79
C GLU A 16 -3.89 25.28 -22.21
N GLN A 17 -4.58 24.17 -21.98
CA GLN A 17 -4.72 23.04 -22.91
C GLN A 17 -5.48 21.95 -22.16
N ARG A 18 -6.79 22.15 -22.12
CA ARG A 18 -7.75 21.05 -22.02
C ARG A 18 -7.79 20.39 -23.40
N LEU A 19 -6.80 19.56 -23.68
CA LEU A 19 -6.88 18.60 -24.77
C LEU A 19 -6.71 17.23 -24.12
N GLY A 20 -7.74 16.40 -24.22
CA GLY A 20 -7.61 14.98 -23.96
C GLY A 20 -6.51 14.44 -24.86
N GLY A 21 -5.33 14.24 -24.29
CA GLY A 21 -4.12 13.94 -25.03
C GLY A 21 -3.41 12.81 -24.33
N GLY A 22 -3.31 11.67 -25.02
CA GLY A 22 -2.42 10.59 -24.62
C GLY A 22 -1.00 11.12 -24.39
N LEU A 23 -0.22 10.36 -23.62
CA LEU A 23 1.16 10.71 -23.28
C LEU A 23 1.92 11.13 -24.55
N SER A 24 2.61 12.28 -24.49
CA SER A 24 3.38 12.77 -25.64
C SER A 24 4.41 11.73 -26.09
N LEU A 25 4.79 11.73 -27.37
CA LEU A 25 5.83 10.82 -27.89
C LEU A 25 7.13 10.90 -27.06
N ALA A 26 7.48 12.12 -26.63
CA ALA A 26 8.59 12.35 -25.71
C ALA A 26 8.36 11.69 -24.33
N ALA A 27 7.13 11.65 -23.81
CA ALA A 27 6.81 10.93 -22.58
C ALA A 27 6.93 9.41 -22.76
N PHE A 28 6.52 8.85 -23.90
CA PHE A 28 6.70 7.43 -24.21
C PHE A 28 8.17 7.03 -24.37
N ALA A 29 8.95 7.82 -25.12
CA ALA A 29 10.39 7.58 -25.29
C ALA A 29 11.14 7.65 -23.95
N ASN A 30 10.75 8.59 -23.08
CA ASN A 30 11.36 8.76 -21.76
C ASN A 30 10.81 7.82 -20.67
N ALA A 31 9.73 7.07 -20.93
CA ALA A 31 9.14 6.15 -19.95
C ALA A 31 10.06 4.96 -19.64
N LYS A 32 10.89 4.54 -20.59
CA LYS A 32 11.84 3.42 -20.43
C LYS A 32 13.23 3.86 -19.97
N SER A 33 13.62 5.11 -20.18
CA SER A 33 14.98 5.62 -19.90
C SER A 33 15.13 6.26 -18.51
N ARG A 34 14.02 6.69 -17.89
CA ARG A 34 14.07 7.24 -16.54
C ARG A 34 14.05 6.09 -15.54
N ASN A 35 15.03 6.05 -14.64
CA ASN A 35 14.92 5.30 -13.39
C ASN A 35 13.69 5.84 -12.65
N THR A 36 12.53 5.19 -12.82
CA THR A 36 11.21 5.73 -12.43
C THR A 36 11.08 5.98 -10.92
N GLY A 37 12.12 5.70 -10.13
CA GLY A 37 12.18 5.92 -8.68
C GLY A 37 10.99 5.28 -7.99
N TYR A 38 10.40 4.25 -8.62
CA TYR A 38 9.09 3.74 -8.28
C TYR A 38 9.18 3.00 -6.97
N ASN A 39 8.93 3.72 -5.89
CA ASN A 39 8.89 3.19 -4.54
C ASN A 39 7.43 3.12 -4.09
N PRO A 40 6.83 1.92 -4.05
CA PRO A 40 5.43 1.75 -3.68
C PRO A 40 5.13 2.22 -2.25
N ALA A 41 6.11 2.19 -1.34
CA ALA A 41 5.94 2.68 0.03
C ALA A 41 5.80 4.21 0.08
N LEU A 42 6.61 4.94 -0.69
CA LEU A 42 6.52 6.41 -0.77
C LEU A 42 5.19 6.84 -1.41
N ILE A 43 4.76 6.16 -2.46
CA ILE A 43 3.48 6.43 -3.13
C ILE A 43 2.30 6.17 -2.18
N LYS A 44 2.33 5.08 -1.40
CA LYS A 44 1.32 4.79 -0.38
C LYS A 44 1.27 5.91 0.68
N LYS A 45 2.43 6.30 1.22
CA LYS A 45 2.54 7.37 2.23
C LYS A 45 1.99 8.71 1.72
N GLN A 46 2.30 9.08 0.48
CA GLN A 46 1.76 10.30 -0.14
C GLN A 46 0.24 10.25 -0.32
N LYS A 47 -0.30 9.11 -0.77
CA LYS A 47 -1.76 8.92 -0.92
C LYS A 47 -2.48 9.05 0.43
N GLU A 48 -1.94 8.43 1.47
CA GLU A 48 -2.49 8.51 2.84
C GLU A 48 -2.42 9.93 3.40
N PHE A 49 -1.26 10.60 3.25
CA PHE A 49 -1.10 12.00 3.66
C PHE A 49 -2.16 12.91 3.01
N TYR A 50 -2.38 12.75 1.70
CA TYR A 50 -3.39 13.53 0.98
C TYR A 50 -4.81 13.24 1.47
N LYS A 51 -5.17 11.97 1.68
CA LYS A 51 -6.48 11.58 2.26
C LYS A 51 -6.68 12.23 3.63
N ASN A 52 -5.68 12.14 4.49
CA ASN A 52 -5.73 12.70 5.85
C ASN A 52 -5.85 14.23 5.83
N ALA A 53 -5.07 14.91 5.00
CA ALA A 53 -5.17 16.35 4.83
C ALA A 53 -6.57 16.80 4.38
N LYS A 54 -7.21 16.01 3.50
CA LYS A 54 -8.59 16.25 3.05
C LYS A 54 -9.59 16.11 4.21
N LEU A 55 -9.46 15.06 5.01
CA LEU A 55 -10.31 14.83 6.19
C LEU A 55 -10.14 15.93 7.24
N ILE A 56 -8.90 16.33 7.54
CA ILE A 56 -8.60 17.42 8.47
C ILE A 56 -9.21 18.73 7.97
N SER A 57 -9.07 19.03 6.68
CA SER A 57 -9.65 20.24 6.08
C SER A 57 -11.18 20.23 6.17
N LYS A 58 -11.82 19.09 5.90
CA LYS A 58 -13.27 18.91 6.05
C LYS A 58 -13.71 19.12 7.50
N TYR A 59 -13.00 18.53 8.46
CA TYR A 59 -13.27 18.69 9.89
C TYR A 59 -13.12 20.15 10.34
N LYS A 60 -12.02 20.83 9.97
CA LYS A 60 -11.80 22.24 10.28
C LYS A 60 -12.92 23.13 9.73
N ARG A 61 -13.39 22.86 8.52
CA ARG A 61 -14.52 23.57 7.90
C ARG A 61 -15.82 23.35 8.70
N LEU A 62 -16.12 22.11 9.08
CA LEU A 62 -17.31 21.79 9.87
C LEU A 62 -17.25 22.43 11.27
N LYS A 63 -16.10 22.35 11.94
CA LYS A 63 -15.87 23.01 13.24
C LYS A 63 -16.03 24.52 13.15
N LYS A 64 -15.54 25.15 12.06
CA LYS A 64 -15.76 26.57 11.81
C LYS A 64 -17.24 26.89 11.63
N GLN A 65 -17.99 26.07 10.90
CA GLN A 65 -19.44 26.25 10.73
C GLN A 65 -20.20 26.11 12.06
N GLN A 66 -19.86 25.11 12.88
CA GLN A 66 -20.44 24.92 14.20
C GLN A 66 -20.18 26.11 15.13
N ASN A 67 -18.96 26.65 15.11
CA ASN A 67 -18.58 27.84 15.88
C ASN A 67 -19.22 29.14 15.34
N GLN A 68 -19.71 29.14 14.11
CA GLN A 68 -20.43 30.28 13.51
C GLN A 68 -21.93 30.17 13.78
N SER A 69 -22.49 28.95 13.84
CA SER A 69 -23.87 28.71 14.26
C SER A 69 -24.10 28.83 15.77
N SER A 70 -23.04 28.93 16.58
CA SER A 70 -23.15 29.25 18.01
C SER A 70 -23.34 30.74 18.30
N ASN A 71 -23.21 31.61 17.28
CA ASN A 71 -23.76 32.96 17.36
C ASN A 71 -25.16 32.92 16.76
N PRO A 72 -26.20 33.33 17.50
CA PRO A 72 -27.56 33.32 16.98
C PRO A 72 -27.63 34.23 15.75
N PRO A 73 -28.23 33.78 14.64
CA PRO A 73 -28.59 34.68 13.56
C PRO A 73 -29.59 35.69 14.12
N GLN A 74 -29.26 36.98 14.09
CA GLN A 74 -30.20 38.05 14.40
C GLN A 74 -31.17 38.16 13.23
N PHE A 75 -32.25 37.38 13.28
CA PHE A 75 -33.36 37.48 12.34
C PHE A 75 -34.10 38.81 12.57
N PRO A 76 -34.36 39.61 11.53
CA PRO A 76 -35.49 40.53 11.57
C PRO A 76 -36.77 39.71 11.44
N ILE A 77 -37.64 39.76 12.44
CA ILE A 77 -38.97 39.16 12.45
C ILE A 77 -39.95 40.15 11.80
N PRO A 78 -40.63 39.82 10.68
CA PRO A 78 -41.91 40.44 10.33
C PRO A 78 -43.05 39.61 10.93
N LYS A 79 -43.95 40.26 11.67
CA LYS A 79 -45.18 39.66 12.19
C LYS A 79 -46.31 39.82 11.18
N GLU A 80 -47.03 38.72 10.90
CA GLU A 80 -48.42 38.59 10.40
C GLU A 80 -48.55 37.13 9.91
N GLY A 81 -49.54 36.27 10.17
CA GLY A 81 -50.80 36.22 10.91
C GLY A 81 -51.49 34.88 10.50
N GLY A 82 -52.39 34.33 11.32
CA GLY A 82 -53.41 33.37 10.87
C GLY A 82 -53.26 31.86 11.17
N ASP A 83 -54.01 31.42 12.20
CA ASP A 83 -54.94 30.28 12.28
C ASP A 83 -54.51 28.79 12.22
N ASP A 84 -54.94 28.10 13.30
CA ASP A 84 -55.47 26.74 13.47
C ASP A 84 -55.16 25.65 12.42
N ALA A 85 -54.52 24.56 12.88
CA ALA A 85 -55.11 23.22 12.84
C ALA A 85 -54.18 22.18 13.48
N ASN A 86 -54.76 21.38 14.37
CA ASN A 86 -54.22 20.16 14.93
C ASN A 86 -53.88 19.15 13.82
N ASP A 87 -52.66 18.61 13.78
CA ASP A 87 -52.47 17.23 13.30
C ASP A 87 -51.20 16.60 13.88
N ALA A 88 -51.38 15.58 14.71
CA ALA A 88 -50.30 14.84 15.35
C ALA A 88 -49.81 13.71 14.42
N PRO A 89 -48.51 13.63 14.08
CA PRO A 89 -48.05 12.58 13.17
C PRO A 89 -47.90 11.24 13.91
N LYS A 90 -48.73 10.25 13.53
CA LYS A 90 -48.62 8.85 13.97
C LYS A 90 -47.28 8.24 13.51
N LEU A 91 -46.41 7.94 14.47
CA LEU A 91 -45.14 7.25 14.28
C LEU A 91 -45.38 5.80 13.84
N HIS A 92 -45.07 5.53 12.58
CA HIS A 92 -45.02 4.21 11.98
C HIS A 92 -43.77 3.47 12.48
N SER A 93 -43.96 2.55 13.44
CA SER A 93 -42.89 1.68 13.94
C SER A 93 -42.51 0.63 12.89
N LYS A 94 -41.69 1.01 11.92
CA LYS A 94 -41.05 0.06 11.01
C LYS A 94 -40.06 -0.78 11.83
N LYS A 95 -40.35 -2.08 12.00
CA LYS A 95 -39.41 -3.06 12.57
C LYS A 95 -38.11 -2.98 11.76
N LYS A 96 -37.05 -2.43 12.37
CA LYS A 96 -35.73 -2.35 11.74
C LYS A 96 -35.22 -3.79 11.60
N ARG A 97 -35.03 -4.24 10.36
CA ARG A 97 -34.21 -5.42 10.09
C ARG A 97 -32.84 -5.14 10.71
N ILE A 98 -32.46 -5.93 11.69
CA ILE A 98 -31.18 -5.81 12.39
C ILE A 98 -30.11 -6.06 11.33
N ALA A 99 -29.46 -4.98 10.88
CA ALA A 99 -28.28 -5.09 10.05
C ALA A 99 -27.21 -5.86 10.84
N PRO A 100 -26.38 -6.69 10.18
CA PRO A 100 -25.27 -7.36 10.85
C PRO A 100 -24.49 -6.32 11.67
N SER A 101 -24.21 -6.66 12.92
CA SER A 101 -23.55 -5.74 13.84
C SER A 101 -22.19 -5.35 13.26
N LEU A 102 -21.88 -4.05 13.21
CA LEU A 102 -20.58 -3.52 12.80
C LEU A 102 -19.40 -4.25 13.47
N LYS A 103 -19.63 -4.80 14.67
CA LYS A 103 -18.69 -5.62 15.44
C LYS A 103 -18.40 -6.98 14.77
N GLU A 104 -19.42 -7.65 14.24
CA GLU A 104 -19.27 -8.96 13.58
C GLU A 104 -18.45 -8.86 12.29
N GLU A 105 -18.64 -7.80 11.50
CA GLU A 105 -17.84 -7.55 10.30
C GLU A 105 -16.35 -7.32 10.63
N TYR A 106 -16.10 -6.61 11.74
CA TYR A 106 -14.74 -6.36 12.21
C TYR A 106 -14.04 -7.63 12.69
N GLU A 107 -14.74 -8.47 13.44
CA GLU A 107 -14.22 -9.77 13.91
C GLU A 107 -13.94 -10.73 12.76
N LYS A 108 -14.82 -10.78 11.75
CA LYS A 108 -14.61 -11.57 10.53
C LYS A 108 -13.36 -11.14 9.78
N LYS A 109 -13.18 -9.82 9.58
CA LYS A 109 -12.00 -9.28 8.89
C LYS A 109 -10.70 -9.61 9.63
N ARG A 110 -10.70 -9.52 10.97
CA ARG A 110 -9.56 -9.90 11.80
C ARG A 110 -9.21 -11.39 11.66
N ALA A 111 -10.21 -12.26 11.65
CA ALA A 111 -10.02 -13.69 11.48
C ALA A 111 -9.46 -14.04 10.09
N GLU A 112 -9.94 -13.39 9.04
CA GLU A 112 -9.44 -13.57 7.67
C GLU A 112 -7.99 -13.09 7.53
N ASP A 113 -7.66 -11.92 8.08
CA ASP A 113 -6.29 -11.38 8.06
C ASP A 113 -5.31 -12.30 8.82
N GLU A 114 -5.73 -12.88 9.93
CA GLU A 114 -4.92 -13.84 10.70
C GLU A 114 -4.72 -15.17 9.94
N LYS A 115 -5.75 -15.67 9.24
CA LYS A 115 -5.62 -16.84 8.37
C LYS A 115 -4.66 -16.58 7.21
N ALA A 116 -4.80 -15.43 6.54
CA ALA A 116 -3.93 -15.04 5.44
C ALA A 116 -2.45 -14.88 5.87
N LYS A 117 -2.20 -14.43 7.11
CA LYS A 117 -0.84 -14.39 7.68
C LYS A 117 -0.29 -15.79 7.87
N LYS A 118 -1.06 -16.70 8.48
CA LYS A 118 -0.63 -18.09 8.72
C LYS A 118 -0.33 -18.83 7.42
N GLU A 119 -1.17 -18.67 6.39
CA GLU A 119 -0.94 -19.28 5.07
C GLU A 119 0.36 -18.77 4.42
N ARG A 120 0.62 -17.47 4.49
CA ARG A 120 1.87 -16.88 3.97
C ARG A 120 3.10 -17.37 4.74
N GLU A 121 3.00 -17.43 6.06
CA GLU A 121 4.08 -17.95 6.91
C GLU A 121 4.38 -19.42 6.60
N ALA A 122 3.35 -20.25 6.39
CA ALA A 122 3.52 -21.64 5.99
C ALA A 122 4.25 -21.79 4.64
N ILE A 123 3.89 -20.97 3.64
CA ILE A 123 4.57 -20.98 2.34
C ILE A 123 6.05 -20.58 2.48
N ILE A 124 6.33 -19.56 3.31
CA ILE A 124 7.70 -19.10 3.55
C ILE A 124 8.52 -20.17 4.27
N GLN A 125 7.94 -20.83 5.27
CA GLN A 125 8.58 -21.93 6.00
C GLN A 125 8.89 -23.11 5.07
N ALA A 126 7.92 -23.57 4.28
CA ALA A 126 8.13 -24.65 3.31
C ALA A 126 9.29 -24.33 2.34
N LYS A 127 9.32 -23.10 1.80
CA LYS A 127 10.41 -22.65 0.91
C LYS A 127 11.76 -22.56 1.63
N ARG A 128 11.76 -22.20 2.92
CA ARG A 128 12.97 -22.14 3.73
C ARG A 128 13.52 -23.55 3.99
N GLU A 129 12.67 -24.49 4.35
CA GLU A 129 13.05 -25.89 4.57
C GLU A 129 13.59 -26.55 3.30
N GLU A 130 12.98 -26.28 2.13
CA GLU A 130 13.49 -26.78 0.85
C GLU A 130 14.91 -26.28 0.57
N ARG A 131 15.14 -24.98 0.76
CA ARG A 131 16.46 -24.37 0.62
C ARG A 131 17.46 -25.01 1.59
N GLU A 132 17.10 -25.14 2.86
CA GLU A 132 17.95 -25.73 3.89
C GLU A 132 18.31 -27.19 3.58
N LYS A 133 17.35 -27.98 3.08
CA LYS A 133 17.61 -29.36 2.61
C LYS A 133 18.59 -29.39 1.44
N SER A 134 18.43 -28.51 0.45
CA SER A 134 19.36 -28.43 -0.69
C SER A 134 20.77 -27.97 -0.27
N GLU A 135 20.85 -27.02 0.67
CA GLU A 135 22.11 -26.54 1.22
C GLU A 135 22.81 -27.58 2.09
N ALA A 136 22.07 -28.34 2.90
CA ALA A 136 22.59 -29.46 3.68
C ALA A 136 23.19 -30.52 2.75
N ARG A 137 22.46 -30.94 1.71
CA ARG A 137 22.99 -31.86 0.69
C ARG A 137 24.28 -31.34 0.05
N ARG A 138 24.33 -30.04 -0.29
CA ARG A 138 25.53 -29.40 -0.85
C ARG A 138 26.69 -29.41 0.15
N LYS A 139 26.43 -29.12 1.43
CA LYS A 139 27.46 -29.14 2.49
C LYS A 139 27.99 -30.55 2.72
N ASP A 140 27.13 -31.56 2.78
CA ASP A 140 27.53 -32.96 2.97
C ASP A 140 28.38 -33.47 1.82
N LEU A 141 27.98 -33.17 0.58
CA LEU A 141 28.80 -33.47 -0.60
C LEU A 141 30.14 -32.75 -0.51
N ARG A 142 30.13 -31.47 -0.18
CA ARG A 142 31.34 -30.66 -0.03
C ARG A 142 32.28 -31.27 1.00
N GLU A 143 31.78 -31.58 2.20
CA GLU A 143 32.57 -32.19 3.26
C GLU A 143 33.19 -33.52 2.82
N LYS A 144 32.43 -34.39 2.16
CA LYS A 144 32.95 -35.65 1.58
C LYS A 144 34.08 -35.39 0.57
N MET A 145 33.96 -34.37 -0.29
CA MET A 145 35.00 -34.00 -1.27
C MET A 145 36.26 -33.38 -0.64
N PHE A 146 36.12 -32.72 0.51
CA PHE A 146 37.22 -32.06 1.22
C PHE A 146 37.89 -32.94 2.28
N LYS A 147 37.46 -34.21 2.45
CA LYS A 147 38.20 -35.18 3.29
C LYS A 147 39.64 -35.27 2.81
N LYS A 148 40.60 -35.22 3.73
CA LYS A 148 42.04 -35.26 3.43
C LYS A 148 42.67 -36.55 3.97
N THR A 149 43.70 -37.04 3.30
CA THR A 149 44.58 -38.12 3.79
C THR A 149 45.47 -37.60 4.92
N ARG A 150 46.22 -38.50 5.58
CA ARG A 150 47.19 -38.17 6.65
C ARG A 150 48.18 -37.05 6.25
N SER A 151 48.51 -36.93 4.96
CA SER A 151 49.41 -35.91 4.39
C SER A 151 48.70 -34.66 3.86
N GLY A 152 47.38 -34.53 4.04
CA GLY A 152 46.62 -33.34 3.65
C GLY A 152 46.10 -33.34 2.20
N GLN A 153 46.37 -34.39 1.42
CA GLN A 153 45.84 -34.52 0.05
C GLN A 153 44.35 -34.91 0.09
N PRO A 154 43.48 -34.38 -0.78
CA PRO A 154 42.07 -34.79 -0.83
C PRO A 154 41.93 -36.31 -1.06
N VAL A 155 41.05 -36.97 -0.30
CA VAL A 155 40.76 -38.40 -0.42
C VAL A 155 40.02 -38.61 -1.74
N MET A 156 40.78 -39.02 -2.76
CA MET A 156 40.31 -39.21 -4.15
C MET A 156 39.14 -40.19 -4.30
N LYS A 157 38.90 -41.07 -3.32
CA LYS A 157 37.78 -42.03 -3.33
C LYS A 157 36.44 -41.35 -3.61
N TYR A 158 36.13 -40.26 -2.89
CA TYR A 158 34.85 -39.57 -3.03
C TYR A 158 34.78 -38.70 -4.28
N ARG A 159 35.92 -38.11 -4.70
CA ARG A 159 36.00 -37.27 -5.91
C ARG A 159 35.86 -38.10 -7.19
N ILE A 160 36.54 -39.24 -7.28
CA ILE A 160 36.45 -40.16 -8.41
C ILE A 160 35.02 -40.72 -8.50
N GLN A 161 34.44 -41.19 -7.39
CA GLN A 161 33.07 -41.71 -7.37
C GLN A 161 32.06 -40.70 -7.93
N HIS A 162 32.13 -39.42 -7.53
CA HIS A 162 31.21 -38.41 -8.03
C HIS A 162 31.44 -38.04 -9.51
N LEU A 163 32.70 -38.00 -9.98
CA LEU A 163 32.99 -37.79 -11.40
C LEU A 163 32.41 -38.93 -12.25
N LEU A 164 32.50 -40.18 -11.77
CA LEU A 164 31.92 -41.35 -12.43
C LEU A 164 30.39 -41.29 -12.43
N GLU A 165 29.78 -40.99 -11.29
CA GLU A 165 28.33 -40.89 -11.13
C GLU A 165 27.75 -39.76 -12.00
N THR A 166 28.43 -38.61 -12.06
CA THR A 166 28.04 -37.48 -12.95
C THR A 166 28.15 -37.86 -14.42
N ALA A 167 29.22 -38.59 -14.82
CA ALA A 167 29.38 -39.06 -16.18
C ALA A 167 28.27 -40.05 -16.58
N LEU A 168 27.91 -40.98 -15.68
CA LEU A 168 26.83 -41.96 -15.89
C LEU A 168 25.44 -41.31 -15.91
N GLU A 169 25.18 -40.33 -15.04
CA GLU A 169 23.92 -39.56 -15.08
C GLU A 169 23.81 -38.70 -16.34
N SER A 170 24.93 -38.18 -16.84
CA SER A 170 24.96 -37.41 -18.08
C SER A 170 24.75 -38.26 -19.34
N SER A 171 25.08 -39.55 -19.30
CA SER A 171 24.84 -40.48 -20.41
C SER A 171 23.41 -41.03 -20.43
N ASN A 172 22.69 -40.96 -19.30
CA ASN A 172 21.33 -41.50 -19.14
C ASN A 172 20.23 -40.43 -19.29
N LYS A 173 20.59 -39.17 -19.58
CA LYS A 173 19.68 -38.07 -19.89
C LYS A 173 19.74 -37.73 -21.36
#